data_AF-A0A9E1SMF8-F1
#
_entry.id   AF-A0A9E1SMF8-F1
#
_cell.length_a   1.000
_cell.length_b   1.000
_cell.length_c   1.000
_cell.angle_alpha   90.00
_cell.angle_beta   90.00
_cell.angle_gamma   90.00
#
_symmetry.space_group_name_H-M   'P 1'
#
loop_
_entity.id
_entity.type
_entity.pdbx_description
1 polymer ?
#
loop_
_entity_poly.entity_id
_entity_poly.type
_entity_poly.pdbx_seq_one_letter_code
_entity_poly.pdbx_strand_id
1 'polypeptide(L)'
;MKIIAIIMFGWTLLVGSAALAQERVSVNSEGITTLDPPSIYRPDRYSHGKLVPMDAQMLFTAGQVGADQNGDYADGIEAQA
;
A
#
# COMPACT_ATOMS: atom_id res chain seq x y z
N MET A 1 13.13 -46.30 -4.65
CA MET A 1 12.42 -45.35 -3.77
C MET A 1 13.25 -44.07 -3.57
N LYS A 2 13.40 -43.22 -4.59
CA LYS A 2 14.16 -41.94 -4.51
C LYS A 2 13.53 -40.77 -5.28
N ILE A 3 12.36 -40.96 -5.91
CA ILE A 3 11.78 -39.99 -6.86
C ILE A 3 10.71 -39.09 -6.23
N ILE A 4 10.12 -39.50 -5.09
CA ILE A 4 9.01 -38.77 -4.45
C ILE A 4 9.48 -37.50 -3.70
N ALA A 5 10.75 -37.42 -3.31
CA ALA A 5 11.28 -36.30 -2.53
C ALA A 5 11.49 -35.00 -3.36
N ILE A 6 11.64 -35.10 -4.69
CA ILE A 6 11.94 -33.94 -5.54
C ILE A 6 10.66 -33.11 -5.81
N ILE A 7 9.49 -33.73 -5.81
CA ILE A 7 8.23 -33.05 -6.15
C ILE A 7 7.73 -32.19 -4.98
N MET A 8 7.96 -32.60 -3.72
CA MET A 8 7.51 -31.82 -2.55
C MET A 8 8.39 -30.59 -2.25
N PHE A 9 9.63 -30.56 -2.72
CA PHE A 9 10.53 -29.41 -2.55
C PHE A 9 10.32 -28.31 -3.61
N GLY A 10 9.76 -28.66 -4.77
CA GLY A 10 9.45 -27.68 -5.83
C GLY A 10 8.21 -26.83 -5.53
N TRP A 11 7.26 -27.36 -4.74
CA TRP A 11 6.01 -26.65 -4.42
C TRP A 11 6.16 -25.59 -3.33
N THR A 12 7.17 -25.71 -2.47
CA THR A 12 7.44 -24.74 -1.39
C THR A 12 8.14 -23.47 -1.88
N LEU A 13 8.71 -23.46 -3.09
CA LEU A 13 9.41 -22.30 -3.65
C LEU A 13 8.52 -21.37 -4.51
N LEU A 14 7.33 -21.82 -4.93
CA LEU A 14 6.43 -21.05 -5.79
C LEU A 14 5.38 -20.22 -5.02
N VAL A 15 5.29 -20.35 -3.69
CA VAL A 15 4.30 -19.63 -2.87
C VAL A 15 4.88 -18.35 -2.22
N GLY A 16 6.18 -18.08 -2.39
CA GLY A 16 6.89 -17.05 -1.61
C GLY A 16 6.86 -15.62 -2.13
N SER A 17 6.29 -15.32 -3.31
CA SER A 17 6.59 -14.04 -4.00
C SER A 17 5.42 -13.05 -4.14
N ALA A 18 4.21 -13.41 -3.72
CA ALA A 18 3.01 -12.55 -3.89
C ALA A 18 2.65 -11.70 -2.66
N ALA A 19 3.50 -11.64 -1.64
CA ALA A 19 3.27 -10.83 -0.43
C ALA A 19 3.77 -9.38 -0.54
N LEU A 20 4.18 -8.93 -1.74
CA LEU A 20 4.73 -7.60 -1.94
C LEU A 20 3.61 -6.62 -2.32
N ALA A 21 3.37 -5.64 -1.44
CA ALA A 21 2.54 -4.46 -1.65
C ALA A 21 1.03 -4.71 -1.79
N GLN A 22 0.39 -5.36 -0.81
CA GLN A 22 -1.06 -5.30 -0.71
C GLN A 22 -1.50 -3.90 -0.25
N GLU A 23 -2.32 -3.24 -1.07
CA GLU A 23 -2.94 -1.96 -0.73
C GLU A 23 -3.70 -2.10 0.59
N ARG A 24 -3.38 -1.24 1.56
CA ARG A 24 -4.07 -1.24 2.86
C ARG A 24 -5.39 -0.51 2.71
N VAL A 25 -6.39 -1.26 2.26
CA VAL A 25 -7.77 -0.80 2.08
C VAL A 25 -8.61 -1.28 3.26
N SER A 26 -9.26 -0.35 3.96
CA SER A 26 -10.22 -0.69 5.02
C SER A 26 -11.50 0.11 4.88
N VAL A 27 -12.65 -0.54 5.02
CA VAL A 27 -13.98 0.08 4.92
C VAL A 27 -14.63 0.13 6.29
N ASN A 28 -15.17 1.27 6.70
CA ASN A 28 -15.90 1.40 7.97
C ASN A 28 -17.40 1.06 7.80
N SER A 29 -18.15 1.11 8.90
CA SER A 29 -19.61 0.86 8.90
C SER A 29 -20.44 1.84 8.07
N GLU A 30 -19.86 2.98 7.70
CA GLU A 30 -20.49 4.01 6.86
C GLU A 30 -20.12 3.86 5.38
N GLY A 31 -19.36 2.81 5.01
CA GLY A 31 -18.89 2.59 3.64
C GLY A 31 -17.71 3.47 3.23
N ILE A 32 -17.11 4.23 4.17
CA ILE A 32 -15.93 5.05 3.89
C ILE A 32 -14.72 4.12 3.77
N THR A 33 -14.05 4.20 2.61
CA THR A 33 -12.85 3.41 2.33
C THR A 33 -11.61 4.23 2.66
N THR A 34 -10.70 3.67 3.45
CA THR A 34 -9.39 4.23 3.75
C THR A 34 -8.37 3.73 2.75
N LEU A 35 -7.57 4.65 2.20
CA LEU A 35 -6.55 4.37 1.20
C LEU A 35 -5.16 4.70 1.78
N ASP A 36 -4.31 3.68 1.88
CA ASP A 36 -2.90 3.81 2.24
C ASP A 36 -2.04 2.98 1.27
N PRO A 37 -1.64 3.58 0.13
CA PRO A 37 -0.83 2.91 -0.86
C PRO A 37 0.53 2.47 -0.27
N PRO A 38 1.00 1.25 -0.55
CA PRO A 38 2.23 0.72 0.02
C PRO A 38 3.51 1.35 -0.58
N SER A 39 3.38 2.11 -1.66
CA SER A 39 4.49 2.74 -2.39
C SER A 39 4.88 4.13 -1.87
N ILE A 40 4.18 4.65 -0.87
CA ILE A 40 4.43 5.95 -0.25
C ILE A 40 4.56 5.80 1.26
N TYR A 41 5.37 6.65 1.88
CA TYR A 41 5.61 6.61 3.32
C TYR A 41 4.29 6.75 4.08
N ARG A 42 3.99 5.77 4.95
CA ARG A 42 2.74 5.76 5.72
C ARG A 42 2.84 6.73 6.92
N PRO A 43 1.96 7.74 7.02
CA PRO A 43 1.92 8.62 8.17
C PRO A 43 1.30 7.94 9.40
N ASP A 44 1.79 8.31 10.59
CA ASP A 44 1.36 7.67 11.85
C ASP A 44 -0.04 8.08 12.32
N ARG A 45 -0.45 9.31 11.99
CA ARG A 45 -1.64 9.95 12.59
C ARG A 45 -2.81 10.12 11.64
N TYR A 46 -2.61 9.87 10.35
CA TYR A 46 -3.62 10.04 9.31
C TYR A 46 -3.45 9.00 8.22
N SER A 47 -4.36 9.00 7.24
CA SER A 47 -4.29 8.14 6.05
C SER A 47 -4.09 8.99 4.80
N HIS A 48 -3.54 8.42 3.73
CA HIS A 48 -3.31 9.18 2.50
C HIS A 48 -4.59 9.60 1.80
N GLY A 49 -5.64 8.80 1.89
CA GLY A 49 -6.93 9.17 1.34
C GLY A 49 -8.13 8.47 1.97
N LYS A 50 -9.31 9.03 1.65
CA LYS A 50 -10.62 8.47 1.97
C LYS A 50 -11.52 8.53 0.74
N LEU A 51 -12.14 7.42 0.36
CA LEU A 51 -13.30 7.43 -0.53
C LEU A 51 -14.56 7.46 0.32
N VAL A 52 -15.33 8.53 0.20
CA VAL A 52 -16.56 8.76 0.97
C VAL A 52 -17.76 8.61 0.02
N PRO A 53 -18.70 7.69 0.30
CA PRO A 53 -19.92 7.54 -0.49
C PRO A 53 -20.92 8.64 -0.11
N MET A 54 -20.89 9.78 -0.79
CA MET A 54 -21.92 10.84 -0.70
C MET A 54 -22.94 10.66 -1.85
N ASP A 55 -23.61 11.73 -2.27
CA ASP A 55 -24.46 11.74 -3.49
C ASP A 55 -23.68 11.34 -4.76
N ALA A 56 -22.36 11.57 -4.74
CA ALA A 56 -21.37 10.98 -5.62
C ALA A 56 -20.18 10.47 -4.78
N GLN A 57 -19.43 9.49 -5.29
CA GLN A 57 -18.21 9.02 -4.62
C GLN A 57 -17.16 10.12 -4.64
N MET A 58 -16.74 10.58 -3.46
CA MET A 58 -15.75 11.65 -3.30
C MET A 58 -14.42 11.06 -2.81
N LEU A 59 -13.32 11.45 -3.44
CA LEU A 59 -11.97 11.16 -2.99
C LEU A 59 -11.40 12.37 -2.26
N PHE A 60 -11.06 12.20 -0.99
CA PHE A 60 -10.30 13.16 -0.21
C PHE A 60 -8.87 12.65 -0.06
N THR A 61 -7.88 13.47 -0.40
CA THR A 61 -6.46 13.17 -0.21
C THR A 61 -5.88 14.04 0.91
N ALA A 62 -4.93 13.49 1.66
CA ALA A 62 -4.08 14.31 2.51
C ALA A 62 -3.18 15.20 1.65
N GLY A 63 -2.72 16.33 2.20
CA GLY A 63 -1.70 17.14 1.54
C GLY A 63 -0.45 16.31 1.28
N GLN A 64 -0.05 16.21 0.01
CA GLN A 64 1.18 15.51 -0.36
C GLN A 64 2.36 16.48 -0.27
N VAL A 65 3.49 15.96 0.20
CA VAL A 65 4.76 16.69 0.30
C VAL A 65 5.82 15.88 -0.42
N GLY A 66 6.92 16.53 -0.83
CA GLY A 66 8.06 15.90 -1.50
C GLY A 66 8.90 14.99 -0.60
N ALA A 67 8.26 14.12 0.16
CA ALA A 67 8.88 13.06 0.92
C ALA A 67 8.91 11.77 0.09
N ASP A 68 10.00 11.02 0.18
CA ASP A 68 10.14 9.73 -0.48
C ASP A 68 9.40 8.60 0.28
N GLN A 69 9.59 7.36 -0.17
CA GLN A 69 8.99 6.17 0.46
C GLN A 69 9.46 5.91 1.91
N ASN A 70 10.60 6.48 2.32
CA ASN A 70 11.15 6.38 3.68
C ASN A 70 10.70 7.55 4.57
N GLY A 71 10.06 8.58 3.98
CA GLY A 71 9.68 9.80 4.66
C GLY A 71 10.76 10.87 4.63
N ASP A 72 11.83 10.66 3.85
CA ASP A 72 12.93 11.62 3.72
C ASP A 72 12.58 12.68 2.67
N TYR A 73 12.91 13.94 2.97
CA TYR A 73 12.66 15.05 2.04
C TYR A 73 13.77 15.15 1.01
N ALA A 74 13.39 15.29 -0.26
CA ALA A 74 14.34 15.61 -1.32
C ALA A 74 14.97 17.00 -1.10
N ASP A 75 16.23 17.18 -1.48
CA ASP A 75 16.92 18.48 -1.36
C ASP A 75 16.54 19.42 -2.53
N GLY A 76 16.16 20.65 -2.20
CA GLY A 76 15.72 21.67 -3.17
C GLY A 76 14.20 21.68 -3.43
N ILE A 77 13.69 22.85 -3.84
CA ILE A 77 12.24 23.04 -4.06
C ILE A 77 11.77 22.28 -5.29
N GLU A 78 12.61 22.20 -6.32
CA GLU A 78 12.30 21.52 -7.57
C GLU A 78 12.22 20.01 -7.40
N ALA A 79 12.92 19.45 -6.41
CA ALA A 79 12.88 18.03 -6.13
C ALA A 79 11.67 17.64 -5.25
N GLN A 80 11.07 18.60 -4.55
CA GLN A 80 9.91 18.37 -3.68
C GLN A 80 8.56 18.66 -4.34
N ALA A 81 8.54 19.43 -5.44
CA ALA A 81 7.35 19.84 -6.18
C ALA A 81 6.98 18.87 -7.31
#